data_AF-A0A067SWY9-F1
#
_entry.id   AF-A0A067SWY9-F1
#
_cell.length_a   1.000
_cell.length_b   1.000
_cell.length_c   1.000
_cell.angle_alpha   90.00
_cell.angle_beta   90.00
_cell.angle_gamma   90.00
#
_symmetry.space_group_name_H-M   'P 1'
#
loop_
_entity.id
_entity.type
_entity.pdbx_description
1 polymer ?
#
loop_
_entity_poly.entity_id
_entity_poly.type
_entity_poly.pdbx_seq_one_letter_code
_entity_poly.pdbx_strand_id
1 'polypeptide(L)'
;MKLLSLALLPILAGSLVSAASVSGIEPRDVDAGPTPAQTAVTYIKNTNNKAAINPVCFYSGQTMVTKIVNKKSYTSVKTADAALGAFKGAPRNCKSIADVLAKAGVQSSALSQSDWKAVSKALAENVSGKAYVLLGKDIRSNSVWITDEKPALKANGAVTLEVWEIETDGSVVKTNKTKANV
;
A
#
# COMPACT_ATOMS: atom_id res chain seq x y z
N MET A 1 33.14 23.30 -16.85
CA MET A 1 34.11 23.31 -15.73
C MET A 1 33.81 24.53 -14.85
N LYS A 2 33.29 24.30 -13.64
CA LYS A 2 33.15 25.32 -12.60
C LYS A 2 33.59 24.64 -11.29
N LEU A 3 34.79 25.00 -10.84
CA LEU A 3 35.30 24.76 -9.49
C LEU A 3 34.57 25.65 -8.48
N LEU A 4 34.76 25.33 -7.19
CA LEU A 4 34.34 26.01 -5.95
C LEU A 4 33.17 25.32 -5.24
N SER A 5 33.19 25.03 -3.94
CA SER A 5 34.16 25.32 -2.88
C SER A 5 33.86 24.34 -1.73
N LEU A 6 34.87 23.66 -1.18
CA LEU A 6 34.74 22.86 0.03
C LEU A 6 34.84 23.81 1.23
N ALA A 7 33.76 23.97 2.00
CA ALA A 7 33.77 24.66 3.27
C ALA A 7 33.88 23.62 4.41
N LEU A 8 35.02 23.64 5.11
CA LEU A 8 35.23 22.99 6.40
C LEU A 8 34.28 23.61 7.44
N LEU A 9 33.54 22.79 8.17
CA LEU A 9 32.80 23.18 9.37
C LEU A 9 33.61 22.79 10.63
N PRO A 10 33.64 23.64 11.67
CA PRO A 10 34.39 23.39 12.90
C PRO A 10 33.69 22.37 13.81
N ILE A 11 34.52 21.53 14.42
CA ILE A 11 34.16 20.57 15.47
C ILE A 11 33.91 21.36 16.76
N LEU A 12 32.65 21.43 17.21
CA LEU A 12 32.28 21.92 18.53
C LEU A 12 32.38 20.76 19.54
N ALA A 13 33.41 20.81 20.39
CA ALA A 13 33.49 20.04 21.62
C ALA A 13 32.50 20.64 22.64
N GLY A 14 31.42 19.90 22.93
CA GLY A 14 30.39 20.28 23.90
C GLY A 14 30.36 19.32 25.09
N SER A 15 30.41 19.91 26.28
CA SER A 15 30.59 19.34 27.61
C SER A 15 29.80 18.07 27.97
N LEU A 16 30.47 17.15 28.67
CA LEU A 16 29.84 16.12 29.50
C LEU A 16 29.05 16.79 30.63
N VAL A 17 27.73 16.65 30.60
CA VAL A 17 26.88 16.87 31.78
C VAL A 17 26.67 15.52 32.44
N SER A 18 27.18 15.38 33.66
CA SER A 18 26.97 14.21 34.51
C SER A 18 25.51 14.24 35.01
N ALA A 19 24.66 13.39 34.43
CA ALA A 19 23.29 13.21 34.88
C ALA A 19 23.27 12.29 36.10
N ALA A 20 22.80 12.81 37.24
CA ALA A 20 22.52 12.02 38.42
C ALA A 20 21.43 10.98 38.10
N SER A 21 21.76 9.70 38.31
CA SER A 21 20.87 8.57 38.19
C SER A 21 19.81 8.61 39.29
N VAL A 22 18.60 9.07 38.98
CA VAL A 22 17.41 8.85 39.80
C VAL A 22 17.01 7.38 39.62
N SER A 23 17.32 6.58 40.63
CA SER A 23 16.87 5.20 40.74
C SER A 23 15.36 5.13 41.00
N GLY A 24 14.65 4.34 40.21
CA GLY A 24 13.72 3.38 40.80
C GLY A 24 12.21 3.65 40.72
N ILE A 25 11.70 4.20 39.63
CA ILE A 25 10.32 3.91 39.22
C ILE A 25 10.38 3.38 37.78
N GLU A 26 10.60 2.07 37.63
CA GLU A 26 10.35 1.42 36.34
C GLU A 26 8.88 1.62 36.01
N PRO A 27 8.55 2.29 34.89
CA PRO A 27 7.17 2.41 34.45
C PRO A 27 6.60 1.00 34.37
N ARG A 28 5.56 0.72 35.15
CA ARG A 28 4.78 -0.49 34.96
C ARG A 28 4.25 -0.42 33.54
N ASP A 29 4.74 -1.32 32.67
CA ASP A 29 4.20 -1.55 31.33
C ASP A 29 2.73 -1.94 31.48
N VAL A 30 1.86 -0.94 31.50
CA VAL A 30 0.43 -1.13 31.32
C VAL A 30 0.31 -1.73 29.93
N ASP A 31 -0.13 -2.98 29.86
CA ASP A 31 -0.35 -3.73 28.63
C ASP A 31 -1.33 -2.95 27.74
N ALA A 32 -0.76 -2.04 26.96
CA ALA A 32 -1.46 -1.26 25.96
C ALA A 32 -1.80 -2.29 24.90
N GLY A 33 -3.04 -2.78 24.94
CA GLY A 33 -3.52 -3.83 24.06
C GLY A 33 -3.21 -3.58 22.57
N PRO A 34 -3.53 -4.55 21.70
CA PRO A 34 -3.05 -4.54 20.33
C PRO A 34 -3.42 -3.25 19.60
N THR A 35 -2.44 -2.64 18.94
CA THR A 35 -2.65 -1.49 18.06
C THR A 35 -3.64 -1.86 16.93
N PRO A 36 -4.28 -0.86 16.29
CA PRO A 36 -5.12 -1.10 15.12
C PRO A 36 -4.41 -1.88 14.01
N ALA A 37 -3.13 -1.59 13.76
CA ALA A 37 -2.29 -2.32 12.80
C ALA A 37 -2.08 -3.79 13.20
N GLN A 38 -1.72 -4.05 14.46
CA GLN A 38 -1.55 -5.42 14.97
C GLN A 38 -2.85 -6.22 14.88
N THR A 39 -3.99 -5.59 15.16
CA THR A 39 -5.32 -6.20 15.04
C THR A 39 -5.61 -6.60 13.60
N ALA A 40 -5.41 -5.69 12.64
CA ALA A 40 -5.58 -5.98 11.21
C ALA A 40 -4.63 -7.07 10.70
N VAL A 41 -3.35 -7.03 11.07
CA VAL A 41 -2.35 -8.04 10.67
C VAL A 41 -2.70 -9.41 11.25
N THR A 42 -3.13 -9.47 12.52
CA THR A 42 -3.58 -10.71 13.15
C THR A 42 -4.80 -11.29 12.44
N TYR A 43 -5.78 -10.42 12.11
CA TYR A 43 -6.94 -10.81 11.32
C TYR A 43 -6.56 -11.40 9.95
N ILE A 44 -5.63 -10.75 9.24
CA ILE A 44 -5.15 -11.17 7.91
C ILE A 44 -4.41 -12.51 7.95
N LYS A 45 -3.57 -12.72 8.97
CA LYS A 45 -2.77 -13.96 9.12
C LYS A 45 -3.59 -15.16 9.57
N ASN A 46 -4.77 -14.94 10.15
CA ASN A 46 -5.64 -16.03 10.60
C ASN A 46 -6.25 -16.77 9.39
N THR A 47 -5.96 -18.06 9.27
CA THR A 47 -6.44 -18.92 8.17
C THR A 47 -7.96 -19.05 8.11
N ASN A 48 -8.67 -18.87 9.23
CA ASN A 48 -10.12 -18.91 9.26
C ASN A 48 -10.77 -17.73 8.51
N ASN A 49 -10.01 -16.64 8.29
CA ASN A 49 -10.49 -15.45 7.59
C ASN A 49 -10.21 -15.45 6.08
N LYS A 50 -9.68 -16.55 5.52
CA LYS A 50 -9.29 -16.61 4.10
C LYS A 50 -10.42 -16.27 3.14
N ALA A 51 -11.67 -16.66 3.44
CA ALA A 51 -12.83 -16.33 2.60
C ALA A 51 -13.21 -14.84 2.67
N ALA A 52 -12.88 -14.15 3.76
CA ALA A 52 -13.11 -12.71 3.90
C ALA A 52 -12.03 -11.87 3.19
N ILE A 53 -10.88 -12.47 2.90
CA ILE A 53 -9.73 -11.82 2.27
C ILE A 53 -9.69 -12.09 0.75
N ASN A 54 -10.00 -13.32 0.33
CA ASN A 54 -9.82 -13.76 -1.04
C ASN A 54 -11.16 -13.80 -1.82
N PRO A 55 -11.16 -13.40 -3.11
CA PRO A 55 -10.06 -12.77 -3.84
C PRO A 55 -9.88 -11.30 -3.44
N VAL A 56 -8.64 -10.79 -3.52
CA VAL A 56 -8.30 -9.43 -3.08
C VAL A 56 -7.90 -8.53 -4.26
N CYS A 57 -8.09 -7.21 -4.10
CA CYS A 57 -7.72 -6.19 -5.07
C CYS A 57 -6.68 -5.25 -4.48
N PHE A 58 -5.53 -5.21 -5.13
CA PHE A 58 -4.52 -4.18 -4.95
C PHE A 58 -4.73 -3.08 -5.99
N TYR A 59 -4.43 -1.84 -5.63
CA TYR A 59 -4.55 -0.73 -6.56
C TYR A 59 -3.52 0.36 -6.30
N SER A 60 -2.98 0.95 -7.36
CA SER A 60 -2.02 2.05 -7.22
C SER A 60 -1.93 2.92 -8.47
N GLY A 61 -1.59 4.19 -8.25
CA GLY A 61 -1.33 5.16 -9.31
C GLY A 61 -2.57 5.76 -9.94
N GLN A 62 -2.32 6.56 -10.97
CA GLN A 62 -3.33 7.30 -11.71
C GLN A 62 -2.97 7.33 -13.21
N THR A 63 -3.95 7.66 -14.04
CA THR A 63 -3.76 7.87 -15.48
C THR A 63 -4.40 9.19 -15.87
N MET A 64 -3.66 10.03 -16.59
CA MET A 64 -4.26 11.15 -17.33
C MET A 64 -5.02 10.61 -18.53
N VAL A 65 -6.32 10.88 -18.54
CA VAL A 65 -7.25 10.46 -19.59
C VAL A 65 -7.59 11.65 -20.47
N THR A 66 -7.35 11.52 -21.76
CA THR A 66 -7.67 12.55 -22.73
C THR A 66 -8.80 12.07 -23.63
N LYS A 67 -9.90 12.83 -23.67
CA LYS A 67 -11.07 12.55 -24.51
C LYS A 67 -11.34 13.70 -25.45
N ILE A 68 -11.72 13.37 -26.68
CA ILE A 68 -12.17 14.37 -27.66
C ILE A 68 -13.70 14.34 -27.67
N VAL A 69 -14.33 15.45 -27.29
CA VAL A 69 -15.78 15.64 -27.34
C VAL A 69 -16.06 16.90 -28.15
N ASN A 70 -16.85 16.81 -29.21
CA ASN A 70 -17.16 17.94 -30.10
C ASN A 70 -15.91 18.69 -30.60
N LYS A 71 -14.88 17.93 -31.03
CA LYS A 71 -13.57 18.45 -31.48
C LYS A 71 -12.76 19.21 -30.40
N LYS A 72 -13.21 19.22 -29.14
CA LYS A 72 -12.47 19.78 -28.00
C LYS A 72 -11.84 18.65 -27.19
N SER A 73 -10.60 18.85 -26.77
CA SER A 73 -9.88 17.91 -25.91
C SER A 73 -10.18 18.21 -24.44
N TYR A 74 -10.50 17.17 -23.68
CA TYR A 74 -10.75 17.22 -22.25
C TYR A 74 -9.81 16.23 -21.56
N THR A 75 -9.04 16.74 -20.60
CA THR A 75 -8.16 15.90 -19.77
C THR A 75 -8.76 15.75 -18.38
N SER A 76 -8.82 14.53 -17.88
CA SER A 76 -9.18 14.22 -16.51
C SER A 76 -8.24 13.18 -15.91
N VAL A 77 -8.11 13.16 -14.59
CA VAL A 77 -7.32 12.15 -13.89
C VAL A 77 -8.23 11.03 -13.45
N LYS A 78 -7.88 9.79 -13.80
CA LYS A 78 -8.51 8.58 -13.25
C LYS A 78 -7.54 7.88 -12.30
N THR A 79 -7.98 7.60 -11.08
CA THR A 79 -7.21 6.84 -10.10
C THR A 79 -7.56 5.35 -10.18
N ALA A 80 -6.61 4.48 -9.81
CA ALA A 80 -6.86 3.05 -9.72
C ALA A 80 -7.95 2.70 -8.69
N ASP A 81 -8.01 3.44 -7.59
CA ASP A 81 -9.05 3.34 -6.56
C ASP A 81 -10.46 3.57 -7.14
N ALA A 82 -10.64 4.60 -7.97
CA ALA A 82 -11.93 4.88 -8.61
C ALA A 82 -12.38 3.76 -9.57
N ALA A 83 -11.46 2.96 -10.10
CA ALA A 83 -11.77 1.81 -10.96
C ALA A 83 -12.14 0.54 -10.18
N LEU A 84 -11.90 0.51 -8.86
CA LEU A 84 -12.09 -0.66 -8.00
C LEU A 84 -13.54 -1.14 -7.94
N GLY A 85 -14.51 -0.23 -8.06
CA GLY A 85 -15.93 -0.56 -8.04
C GLY A 85 -16.33 -1.64 -9.06
N ALA A 86 -15.71 -1.63 -10.25
CA ALA A 86 -15.96 -2.60 -11.31
C ALA A 86 -15.44 -4.02 -10.98
N PHE A 87 -14.63 -4.17 -9.93
CA PHE A 87 -14.02 -5.44 -9.52
C PHE A 87 -14.69 -6.04 -8.28
N LYS A 88 -15.48 -5.26 -7.55
CA LYS A 88 -16.21 -5.73 -6.35
C LYS A 88 -17.37 -6.67 -6.66
N GLY A 89 -17.93 -6.61 -7.87
CA GLY A 89 -19.03 -7.48 -8.33
C GLY A 89 -18.55 -8.76 -9.04
N ALA A 90 -19.52 -9.61 -9.39
CA ALA A 90 -19.27 -10.79 -10.21
C ALA A 90 -18.65 -10.40 -11.58
N PRO A 91 -17.73 -11.22 -12.14
CA PRO A 91 -17.27 -12.51 -11.64
C PRO A 91 -16.12 -12.44 -10.62
N ARG A 92 -15.60 -11.24 -10.33
CA ARG A 92 -14.35 -11.08 -9.57
C ARG A 92 -14.59 -11.08 -8.06
N ASN A 93 -15.69 -10.49 -7.59
CA ASN A 93 -16.10 -10.44 -6.17
C ASN A 93 -15.00 -9.97 -5.22
N CYS A 94 -14.16 -9.06 -5.72
CA CYS A 94 -12.89 -8.70 -5.15
C CYS A 94 -13.02 -7.87 -3.86
N LYS A 95 -12.17 -8.13 -2.87
CA LYS A 95 -12.11 -7.39 -1.60
C LYS A 95 -11.00 -6.36 -1.62
N SER A 96 -11.28 -5.14 -1.21
CA SER A 96 -10.23 -4.13 -0.99
C SER A 96 -9.61 -4.29 0.40
N ILE A 97 -8.43 -3.70 0.62
CA ILE A 97 -7.85 -3.60 1.96
C ILE A 97 -8.80 -2.93 2.95
N ALA A 98 -9.59 -1.93 2.50
CA ALA A 98 -10.60 -1.28 3.35
C ALA A 98 -11.73 -2.26 3.75
N ASP A 99 -12.17 -3.14 2.83
CA ASP A 99 -13.16 -4.17 3.15
C ASP A 99 -12.61 -5.17 4.20
N VAL A 100 -11.33 -5.53 4.09
CA VAL A 100 -10.63 -6.41 5.05
C VAL A 100 -10.49 -5.74 6.41
N LEU A 101 -10.09 -4.46 6.45
CA LEU A 101 -9.98 -3.68 7.68
C LEU A 101 -11.33 -3.56 8.40
N ALA A 102 -12.41 -3.29 7.65
CA ALA A 102 -13.76 -3.24 8.21
C ALA A 102 -14.17 -4.57 8.84
N LYS A 103 -13.81 -5.70 8.22
CA LYS A 103 -14.06 -7.05 8.78
C LYS A 103 -13.19 -7.37 10.00
N ALA A 104 -12.00 -6.77 10.08
CA ALA A 104 -11.14 -6.83 11.25
C ALA A 104 -11.60 -5.91 12.40
N GLY A 105 -12.64 -5.10 12.19
CA GLY A 105 -13.08 -4.10 13.17
C GLY A 105 -12.15 -2.89 13.29
N VAL A 106 -11.32 -2.64 12.27
CA VAL A 106 -10.30 -1.58 12.27
C VAL A 106 -10.75 -0.43 11.35
N GLN A 107 -10.74 0.80 11.88
CA GLN A 107 -11.00 2.00 11.10
C GLN A 107 -9.74 2.43 10.33
N SER A 108 -9.88 2.68 9.03
CA SER A 108 -8.79 3.10 8.15
C SER A 108 -8.12 4.41 8.58
N SER A 109 -8.88 5.33 9.19
CA SER A 109 -8.38 6.60 9.73
C SER A 109 -7.51 6.46 10.97
N ALA A 110 -7.54 5.30 11.65
CA ALA A 110 -6.70 5.02 12.81
C ALA A 110 -5.30 4.51 12.44
N LEU A 111 -5.02 4.33 11.14
CA LEU A 111 -3.76 3.81 10.65
C LEU A 111 -2.85 4.94 10.20
N SER A 112 -1.63 4.97 10.73
CA SER A 112 -0.54 5.79 10.20
C SER A 112 -0.05 5.28 8.84
N GLN A 113 0.79 6.05 8.15
CA GLN A 113 1.38 5.60 6.88
C GLN A 113 2.22 4.33 7.04
N SER A 114 2.96 4.18 8.15
CA SER A 114 3.70 2.96 8.45
C SER A 114 2.77 1.77 8.72
N ASP A 115 1.64 2.00 9.39
CA ASP A 115 0.65 0.95 9.62
C ASP A 115 0.06 0.46 8.31
N TRP A 116 -0.28 1.38 7.41
CA TRP A 116 -0.76 1.04 6.07
C TRP A 116 0.22 0.14 5.32
N LYS A 117 1.53 0.43 5.37
CA LYS A 117 2.55 -0.43 4.76
C LYS A 117 2.57 -1.82 5.40
N ALA A 118 2.55 -1.90 6.73
CA ALA A 118 2.58 -3.17 7.44
C ALA A 118 1.35 -4.04 7.14
N VAL A 119 0.15 -3.45 7.15
CA VAL A 119 -1.10 -4.15 6.83
C VAL A 119 -1.15 -4.57 5.37
N SER A 120 -0.77 -3.69 4.44
CA SER A 120 -0.78 -3.98 3.00
C SER A 120 0.22 -5.09 2.64
N LYS A 121 1.42 -5.05 3.24
CA LYS A 121 2.41 -6.12 3.11
C LYS A 121 1.88 -7.44 3.65
N ALA A 122 1.32 -7.45 4.85
CA ALA A 122 0.74 -8.66 5.44
C ALA A 122 -0.37 -9.24 4.55
N LEU A 123 -1.21 -8.38 3.94
CA LEU A 123 -2.25 -8.80 3.00
C LEU A 123 -1.66 -9.47 1.76
N ALA A 124 -0.63 -8.88 1.16
CA ALA A 124 0.10 -9.44 0.02
C ALA A 124 0.80 -10.79 0.33
N GLU A 125 1.35 -10.93 1.53
CA GLU A 125 1.99 -12.19 1.98
C GLU A 125 0.98 -13.31 2.24
N ASN A 126 -0.27 -12.97 2.58
CA ASN A 126 -1.27 -13.95 3.05
C ASN A 126 -2.44 -14.17 2.09
N VAL A 127 -2.58 -13.40 1.01
CA VAL A 127 -3.56 -13.69 -0.04
C VAL A 127 -3.23 -15.03 -0.71
N SER A 128 -4.25 -15.74 -1.18
CA SER A 128 -4.11 -17.02 -1.90
C SER A 128 -5.19 -17.16 -2.96
N GLY A 129 -4.95 -18.00 -3.97
CA GLY A 129 -5.89 -18.16 -5.08
C GLY A 129 -5.78 -17.00 -6.05
N LYS A 130 -6.88 -16.29 -6.35
CA LYS A 130 -6.85 -15.15 -7.28
C LYS A 130 -6.65 -13.83 -6.57
N ALA A 131 -5.75 -13.00 -7.07
CA ALA A 131 -5.64 -11.59 -6.71
C ALA A 131 -5.64 -10.72 -7.96
N TYR A 132 -6.25 -9.54 -7.86
CA TYR A 132 -6.33 -8.58 -8.94
C TYR A 132 -5.50 -7.34 -8.60
N VAL A 133 -4.83 -6.78 -9.59
CA VAL A 133 -4.04 -5.57 -9.43
C VAL A 133 -4.53 -4.54 -10.42
N LEU A 134 -5.01 -3.39 -9.95
CA LEU A 134 -5.44 -2.28 -10.78
C LEU A 134 -4.39 -1.17 -10.75
N LEU A 135 -3.84 -0.82 -11.91
CA LEU A 135 -2.76 0.15 -12.00
C LEU A 135 -3.14 1.34 -12.88
N GLY A 136 -2.76 2.53 -12.43
CA GLY A 136 -2.61 3.69 -13.32
C GLY A 136 -1.31 3.62 -14.12
N LYS A 137 -1.19 4.46 -15.15
CA LYS A 137 0.07 4.62 -15.92
C LYS A 137 1.18 5.24 -15.09
N ASP A 138 0.80 6.15 -14.19
CA ASP A 138 1.67 6.92 -13.33
C ASP A 138 1.58 6.38 -11.90
N ILE A 139 2.56 5.54 -11.55
CA ILE A 139 2.73 4.98 -10.20
C ILE A 139 3.95 5.63 -9.58
N ARG A 140 3.81 6.15 -8.36
CA ARG A 140 4.94 6.73 -7.62
C ARG A 140 5.90 5.63 -7.19
N SER A 141 7.21 5.87 -7.32
CA SER A 141 8.26 4.91 -6.96
C SER A 141 8.28 4.55 -5.48
N ASN A 142 7.81 5.45 -4.62
CA ASN A 142 7.67 5.24 -3.17
C ASN A 142 6.26 4.81 -2.74
N SER A 143 5.39 4.40 -3.68
CA SER A 143 4.07 3.88 -3.34
C SER A 143 4.17 2.52 -2.64
N VAL A 144 3.20 2.24 -1.77
CA VAL A 144 3.09 0.96 -1.03
C VAL A 144 3.09 -0.23 -2.00
N TRP A 145 2.45 -0.08 -3.16
CA TRP A 145 2.50 -1.06 -4.24
C TRP A 145 3.93 -1.43 -4.64
N ILE A 146 4.78 -0.45 -4.92
CA ILE A 146 6.14 -0.68 -5.41
C ILE A 146 7.05 -1.19 -4.28
N THR A 147 6.94 -0.61 -3.08
CA THR A 147 7.89 -0.87 -1.99
C THR A 147 7.56 -2.11 -1.17
N ASP A 148 6.28 -2.49 -1.08
CA ASP A 148 5.83 -3.48 -0.10
C ASP A 148 4.96 -4.58 -0.75
N GLU A 149 3.86 -4.23 -1.43
CA GLU A 149 2.88 -5.22 -1.91
C GLU A 149 3.41 -6.05 -3.07
N LYS A 150 3.97 -5.42 -4.11
CA LYS A 150 4.52 -6.10 -5.29
C LYS A 150 5.62 -7.11 -4.92
N PRO A 151 6.66 -6.77 -4.13
CA PRO A 151 7.67 -7.75 -3.74
C PRO A 151 7.11 -8.85 -2.84
N ALA A 152 6.15 -8.55 -1.95
CA ALA A 152 5.50 -9.57 -1.13
C ALA A 152 4.66 -10.55 -1.97
N LEU A 153 3.90 -10.06 -2.94
CA LEU A 153 3.16 -10.89 -3.89
C LEU A 153 4.10 -11.76 -4.73
N LYS A 154 5.29 -11.26 -5.07
CA LYS A 154 6.32 -12.02 -5.80
C LYS A 154 6.85 -13.20 -5.02
N ALA A 155 7.08 -12.98 -3.73
CA ALA A 155 7.51 -14.04 -2.82
C ALA A 155 6.39 -15.05 -2.53
N ASN A 156 5.13 -14.64 -2.70
CA ASN A 156 3.96 -15.47 -2.39
C ASN A 156 3.60 -16.41 -3.56
N GLY A 157 4.08 -17.66 -3.52
CA GLY A 157 3.76 -18.68 -4.52
C GLY A 157 2.31 -19.19 -4.53
N ALA A 158 1.47 -18.77 -3.58
CA ALA A 158 0.07 -19.23 -3.47
C ALA A 158 -0.93 -18.35 -4.24
N VAL A 159 -0.47 -17.27 -4.89
CA VAL A 159 -1.32 -16.30 -5.60
C VAL A 159 -1.16 -16.39 -7.11
N THR A 160 -2.29 -16.43 -7.81
CA THR A 160 -2.40 -16.19 -9.25
C THR A 160 -2.85 -14.75 -9.46
N LEU A 161 -1.98 -13.93 -10.06
CA LEU A 161 -2.25 -12.51 -10.28
C LEU A 161 -2.90 -12.25 -11.63
N GLU A 162 -3.87 -11.35 -11.62
CA GLU A 162 -4.43 -10.75 -12.83
C GLU A 162 -4.29 -9.23 -12.77
N VAL A 163 -3.50 -8.69 -13.68
CA VAL A 163 -3.18 -7.26 -13.71
C VAL A 163 -4.06 -6.56 -14.73
N TRP A 164 -4.60 -5.41 -14.32
CA TRP A 164 -5.38 -4.50 -15.13
C TRP A 164 -4.75 -3.10 -15.07
N GLU A 165 -4.73 -2.42 -16.21
CA GLU A 165 -4.24 -1.05 -16.32
C GLU A 165 -5.34 -0.11 -16.83
N ILE A 166 -5.37 1.11 -16.30
CA ILE A 166 -6.16 2.21 -16.85
C ILE A 166 -5.40 2.80 -18.03
N GLU A 167 -5.95 2.68 -19.24
CA GLU A 167 -5.40 3.27 -20.46
C GLU A 167 -5.74 4.77 -20.59
N THR A 168 -5.08 5.45 -21.52
CA THR A 168 -5.21 6.92 -21.69
C THR A 168 -6.55 7.38 -22.24
N ASP A 169 -7.36 6.48 -22.76
CA ASP A 169 -8.78 6.71 -23.11
C ASP A 169 -9.72 6.52 -21.89
N GLY A 170 -9.16 6.05 -20.77
CA GLY A 170 -9.84 5.76 -19.53
C GLY A 170 -10.52 4.39 -19.48
N SER A 171 -10.28 3.51 -20.45
CA SER A 171 -10.66 2.10 -20.39
C SER A 171 -9.77 1.36 -19.39
N VAL A 172 -10.27 0.24 -18.86
CA VAL A 172 -9.52 -0.63 -17.93
C VAL A 172 -9.34 -1.97 -18.63
N VAL A 173 -8.10 -2.32 -18.94
CA VAL A 173 -7.77 -3.49 -19.77
C VAL A 173 -6.83 -4.44 -19.03
N LYS A 174 -7.04 -5.74 -19.21
CA LYS A 174 -6.13 -6.76 -18.71
C LYS A 174 -4.80 -6.64 -19.44
N THR A 175 -3.69 -6.74 -18.71
CA THR A 175 -2.36 -6.51 -19.25
C THR A 175 -1.34 -7.49 -18.70
N ASN A 176 -0.34 -7.83 -19.52
CA ASN A 176 0.85 -8.59 -19.13
C ASN A 176 2.10 -7.69 -19.08
N LYS A 177 1.92 -6.36 -19.03
CA LYS A 177 3.03 -5.39 -19.09
C LYS A 177 3.92 -5.49 -17.85
N THR A 178 5.22 -5.25 -18.07
CA THR A 178 6.33 -5.41 -17.11
C THR A 178 6.23 -4.60 -15.83
N LYS A 179 5.47 -3.49 -15.81
CA LYS A 179 5.20 -2.73 -14.56
C LYS A 179 4.55 -3.60 -13.49
N ALA A 180 3.84 -4.63 -13.91
CA ALA A 180 3.13 -5.56 -13.06
C ALA A 180 3.65 -7.00 -13.10
N ASN A 181 4.76 -7.27 -13.82
CA ASN A 181 5.43 -8.55 -13.67
C ASN A 181 5.97 -8.63 -12.24
N VAL A 182 5.26 -9.45 -11.48
CA VAL A 182 5.60 -9.98 -10.17
C VAL A 182 6.45 -11.20 -10.44
#